data_AF-A0A662QF86-F1
#
_entry.id   AF-A0A662QF86-F1
#
_cell.length_a   1.000
_cell.length_b   1.000
_cell.length_c   1.000
_cell.angle_alpha   90.00
_cell.angle_beta   90.00
_cell.angle_gamma   90.00
#
_symmetry.space_group_name_H-M   'P 1'
#
loop_
_entity.id
_entity.type
_entity.pdbx_description
1 polymer ?
#
loop_
_entity_poly.entity_id
_entity_poly.type
_entity_poly.pdbx_seq_one_letter_code
_entity_poly.pdbx_strand_id
1 'polypeptide(L)'
;MSHETLILPAVFVIALLLALAIYWVGGRYSVKGKRSRGKLSPYSCGEDLPHKGELRVNLEQFFIYAVYFLIFDVVAFTLTISFKISIAHAIIYALITLASTIFVIKR
;
A
#
# COMPACT_ATOMS: atom_id res chain seq x y z
N MET A 1 -27.71 2.69 -11.69
CA MET A 1 -27.19 1.55 -10.90
C MET A 1 -26.39 0.53 -11.72
N SER A 2 -26.87 -0.01 -12.85
CA SER A 2 -26.11 -1.00 -13.64
C SER A 2 -24.88 -0.44 -14.39
N HIS A 3 -24.97 0.78 -14.94
CA HIS A 3 -23.86 1.40 -15.66
C HIS A 3 -22.70 1.76 -14.73
N GLU A 4 -22.97 2.28 -13.53
CA GLU A 4 -21.94 2.69 -12.57
C GLU A 4 -21.16 1.50 -11.99
N THR A 5 -21.82 0.36 -11.78
CA THR A 5 -21.16 -0.87 -11.31
C THR A 5 -20.21 -1.47 -12.34
N LEU A 6 -20.38 -1.16 -13.64
CA LEU A 6 -19.51 -1.63 -14.71
C LEU A 6 -18.32 -0.70 -14.99
N ILE A 7 -18.42 0.58 -14.61
CA ILE A 7 -17.35 1.57 -14.87
C ILE A 7 -16.09 1.24 -14.06
N LEU A 8 -16.22 0.91 -12.77
CA LEU A 8 -15.07 0.59 -11.91
C LEU A 8 -14.22 -0.59 -12.42
N PRO A 9 -14.79 -1.78 -12.71
CA PRO A 9 -14.00 -2.88 -13.27
C PRO A 9 -13.47 -2.55 -14.67
N ALA A 10 -14.22 -1.81 -15.50
CA ALA A 10 -13.73 -1.40 -16.81
C ALA A 10 -12.49 -0.49 -16.70
N VAL A 11 -12.51 0.51 -15.82
CA VAL A 11 -11.36 1.41 -15.59
C VAL A 11 -10.16 0.63 -15.07
N PHE A 12 -10.36 -0.31 -14.14
CA PHE A 12 -9.28 -1.17 -13.64
C PHE A 12 -8.65 -1.99 -14.78
N VAL A 13 -9.48 -2.64 -15.61
CA VAL A 13 -9.00 -3.44 -16.75
C VAL A 13 -8.24 -2.57 -17.75
N ILE A 14 -8.75 -1.38 -18.08
CA ILE A 14 -8.08 -0.45 -18.99
C ILE A 14 -6.73 -0.01 -18.43
N ALA A 15 -6.65 0.35 -17.15
CA ALA A 15 -5.41 0.75 -16.50
C ALA A 15 -4.38 -0.40 -16.48
N LEU A 16 -4.83 -1.63 -16.20
CA LEU A 16 -3.99 -2.82 -16.22
C LEU A 16 -3.46 -3.10 -17.62
N LEU A 17 -4.33 -3.07 -18.63
CA LEU A 17 -3.95 -3.27 -20.04
C LEU A 17 -2.97 -2.20 -20.51
N LEU A 18 -3.15 -0.94 -20.09
CA LEU A 18 -2.23 0.14 -20.39
C LEU A 18 -0.85 -0.11 -19.76
N ALA A 19 -0.79 -0.49 -18.49
CA ALA A 19 0.47 -0.81 -17.82
C ALA A 19 1.20 -1.98 -18.50
N LEU A 20 0.47 -3.03 -18.87
CA LEU A 20 1.00 -4.18 -19.61
C LEU A 20 1.49 -3.79 -21.01
N ALA A 21 0.75 -2.94 -21.72
CA ALA A 21 1.15 -2.44 -23.03
C ALA A 21 2.46 -1.63 -22.95
N ILE A 22 2.58 -0.73 -21.97
CA ILE A 22 3.81 0.03 -21.72
C ILE A 22 4.97 -0.91 -21.43
N TYR A 23 4.79 -1.89 -20.54
CA TYR A 23 5.82 -2.86 -20.21
C TYR A 23 6.24 -3.71 -21.41
N TRP A 24 5.27 -4.17 -22.20
CA TRP A 24 5.52 -5.01 -23.36
C TRP A 24 6.22 -4.26 -24.49
N VAL A 25 5.73 -3.07 -24.84
CA VAL A 25 6.36 -2.18 -25.83
C VAL A 25 7.76 -1.79 -25.36
N GLY A 26 7.90 -1.30 -24.13
CA GLY A 26 9.18 -0.93 -23.54
C GLY A 26 10.19 -2.09 -23.55
N GLY A 27 9.77 -3.28 -23.13
CA GLY A 27 10.62 -4.47 -23.14
C GLY A 27 10.98 -4.97 -24.54
N ARG A 28 10.09 -4.79 -25.53
CA ARG A 28 10.32 -5.21 -26.92
C ARG A 28 11.27 -4.29 -27.66
N TYR A 29 11.16 -2.97 -27.45
CA TYR A 29 12.00 -1.98 -28.11
C TYR A 29 13.26 -1.59 -27.32
N SER A 30 13.40 -2.03 -26.06
CA SER A 30 14.59 -1.78 -25.26
C SER A 30 15.85 -2.39 -25.90
N VAL A 31 16.95 -1.62 -25.87
CA VAL A 31 18.27 -2.10 -26.26
C VAL A 31 18.71 -3.21 -25.30
N LYS A 32 18.94 -4.42 -25.82
CA LYS A 32 19.40 -5.56 -25.03
C LYS A 32 20.93 -5.51 -24.91
N GLY A 33 21.43 -5.17 -23.71
CA GLY A 33 22.86 -5.24 -23.41
C GLY A 33 23.35 -6.66 -23.11
N LYS A 34 24.67 -6.89 -23.21
CA LYS A 34 25.30 -8.13 -22.73
C LYS A 34 25.04 -8.32 -21.24
N ARG A 35 24.59 -9.51 -20.85
CA ARG A 35 24.41 -9.91 -19.45
C ARG A 35 25.79 -10.23 -18.87
N SER A 36 26.29 -9.39 -17.97
CA SER A 36 27.49 -9.67 -17.18
C SER A 36 27.13 -9.71 -15.70
N ARG A 37 27.92 -10.43 -14.90
CA ARG A 37 27.68 -10.56 -13.45
C ARG A 37 27.59 -9.20 -12.75
N GLY A 38 28.45 -8.24 -13.12
CA GLY A 38 28.42 -6.86 -12.58
C GLY A 38 27.23 -6.01 -13.06
N LYS A 39 26.62 -6.32 -14.21
CA LYS A 39 25.38 -5.64 -14.65
C LYS A 39 24.12 -6.21 -13.99
N LEU A 40 24.22 -7.42 -13.43
CA LEU A 40 23.12 -8.10 -12.75
C LEU A 40 23.24 -7.98 -11.23
N SER A 41 24.39 -7.53 -10.71
CA SER A 41 24.56 -7.23 -9.30
C SER A 41 23.82 -5.95 -8.91
N PRO A 42 23.33 -5.83 -7.66
CA PRO A 42 22.79 -4.59 -7.14
C PRO A 42 23.77 -3.44 -7.29
N TYR A 43 23.24 -2.23 -7.52
CA TYR A 43 24.06 -1.03 -7.51
C TYR A 43 24.52 -0.74 -6.08
N SER A 44 25.83 -0.69 -5.89
CA SER A 44 26.48 -0.52 -4.59
C SER A 44 27.56 0.56 -4.65
N CYS A 45 27.33 1.64 -5.40
CA CYS A 45 28.31 2.71 -5.62
C CYS A 45 29.67 2.23 -6.17
N GLY A 46 29.70 1.07 -6.84
CA GLY A 46 30.93 0.44 -7.35
C GLY A 46 31.66 -0.44 -6.33
N GLU A 47 31.13 -0.58 -5.11
CA GLU A 47 31.70 -1.41 -4.05
C GLU A 47 31.06 -2.80 -4.02
N ASP A 48 31.85 -3.81 -3.67
CA ASP A 48 31.33 -5.14 -3.38
C ASP A 48 30.77 -5.15 -1.95
N LEU A 49 29.44 -5.20 -1.81
CA LEU A 49 28.82 -5.25 -0.50
C LEU A 49 29.24 -6.51 0.25
N PRO A 50 29.62 -6.38 1.54
CA PRO A 50 30.06 -7.53 2.34
C PRO A 50 28.92 -8.53 2.62
N HIS A 51 27.66 -8.09 2.55
CA HIS A 51 26.51 -8.91 2.88
C HIS A 51 25.75 -9.34 1.63
N LYS A 52 25.68 -10.66 1.43
CA LYS A 52 24.79 -11.29 0.45
C LYS A 52 23.42 -11.50 1.11
N GLY A 53 22.57 -10.49 1.10
CA GLY A 53 21.23 -10.59 1.70
C GLY A 53 20.46 -9.28 1.71
N GLU A 54 19.20 -9.36 2.13
CA GLU A 54 18.35 -8.19 2.32
C GLU A 54 18.83 -7.36 3.52
N LEU A 55 18.86 -6.04 3.35
CA LEU A 55 19.24 -5.12 4.42
C LEU A 55 18.14 -5.10 5.49
N ARG A 56 18.45 -5.53 6.71
CA ARG A 56 17.55 -5.41 7.86
C ARG A 56 17.58 -3.97 8.37
N VAL A 57 16.61 -3.17 7.92
CA VAL A 57 16.38 -1.82 8.42
C VAL A 57 15.55 -1.87 9.72
N ASN A 58 15.90 -1.04 10.70
CA ASN A 58 15.03 -0.85 11.87
C ASN A 58 13.79 -0.07 11.41
N LEU A 59 12.64 -0.74 11.42
CA LEU A 59 11.33 -0.18 11.05
C LEU A 59 10.42 0.02 12.25
N GLU A 60 10.93 0.00 13.48
CA GLU A 60 10.13 0.09 14.70
C GLU A 60 9.22 1.33 14.67
N GLN A 61 9.79 2.51 14.39
CA GLN A 61 9.02 3.74 14.30
C GLN A 61 8.03 3.74 13.12
N PHE A 62 8.43 3.19 11.97
CA PHE A 62 7.55 3.07 10.80
C PHE A 62 6.37 2.15 11.10
N PHE A 63 6.61 1.05 11.83
CA PHE A 63 5.60 0.09 12.20
C PHE A 63 4.56 0.70 13.13
N ILE A 64 4.97 1.54 14.10
CA ILE A 64 4.06 2.29 14.96
C ILE A 64 3.11 3.16 14.11
N TYR A 65 3.64 3.90 13.13
CA TYR A 65 2.81 4.69 12.22
C TYR A 65 1.87 3.83 11.36
N ALA A 66 2.34 2.68 10.87
CA ALA A 66 1.51 1.76 10.09
C ALA A 66 0.34 1.19 10.89
N VAL A 67 0.55 0.88 12.18
CA VAL A 67 -0.51 0.43 13.09
C VAL A 67 -1.53 1.55 13.32
N TYR A 68 -1.09 2.79 13.57
CA TYR A 68 -2.03 3.92 13.69
C TYR A 68 -2.81 4.16 12.40
N PHE A 69 -2.17 4.10 11.24
CA PHE A 69 -2.84 4.21 9.95
C PHE A 69 -3.93 3.15 9.80
N LEU A 70 -3.63 1.89 10.12
CA LEU A 70 -4.60 0.79 10.07
C LEU A 70 -5.78 1.02 11.02
N ILE A 71 -5.54 1.48 12.24
CA ILE A 71 -6.60 1.82 13.20
C ILE A 71 -7.50 2.89 12.58
N PHE A 72 -6.94 4.01 12.10
CA PHE A 72 -7.73 5.09 11.53
C PHE A 72 -8.51 4.68 10.27
N ASP A 73 -7.95 3.83 9.42
CA ASP A 73 -8.63 3.31 8.23
C ASP A 73 -9.89 2.50 8.60
N VAL A 74 -9.78 1.60 9.59
CA VAL A 74 -10.92 0.82 10.10
C VAL A 74 -11.95 1.73 10.77
N VAL A 75 -11.52 2.73 11.55
CA VAL A 75 -12.43 3.70 12.19
C VAL A 75 -13.20 4.50 11.13
N ALA A 76 -12.51 5.02 10.11
CA ALA A 76 -13.13 5.80 9.05
C ALA A 76 -14.22 5.01 8.32
N PHE A 77 -13.93 3.76 7.97
CA PHE A 77 -14.90 2.86 7.35
C PHE A 77 -16.10 2.58 8.26
N THR A 78 -15.83 2.23 9.52
CA THR A 78 -16.87 1.91 10.52
C THR A 78 -17.80 3.10 10.76
N LEU A 79 -17.25 4.30 10.91
CA LEU A 79 -18.04 5.52 11.08
C LEU A 79 -18.87 5.82 9.84
N THR A 80 -18.30 5.71 8.64
CA THR A 80 -19.00 5.97 7.39
C THR A 80 -20.24 5.07 7.23
N ILE A 81 -20.12 3.78 7.55
CA ILE A 81 -21.27 2.86 7.53
C ILE A 81 -22.27 3.21 8.63
N SER A 82 -21.78 3.49 9.83
CA SER A 82 -22.63 3.77 10.99
C SER A 82 -23.47 5.03 10.80
N PHE A 83 -22.89 6.09 10.21
CA PHE A 83 -23.61 7.32 9.87
C PHE A 83 -24.77 7.08 8.90
N LYS A 84 -24.65 6.10 7.98
CA LYS A 84 -25.75 5.74 7.07
C LYS A 84 -26.90 5.05 7.79
N ILE A 85 -26.64 4.36 8.89
CA ILE A 85 -27.66 3.61 9.65
C ILE A 85 -28.31 4.52 10.70
N SER A 86 -27.50 5.12 11.59
CA SER A 86 -27.96 6.08 12.59
C SER A 86 -26.78 6.75 13.29
N ILE A 87 -26.94 8.04 13.59
CA ILE A 87 -25.95 8.86 14.29
C ILE A 87 -25.58 8.25 15.66
N ALA A 88 -26.52 7.60 16.35
CA ALA A 88 -26.24 6.95 17.64
C ALA A 88 -25.17 5.85 17.53
N HIS A 89 -25.22 5.04 16.46
CA HIS A 89 -24.23 3.98 16.24
C HIS A 89 -22.85 4.58 15.92
N ALA A 90 -22.82 5.65 15.12
CA ALA A 90 -21.59 6.36 14.83
C ALA A 90 -20.93 6.93 16.09
N ILE A 91 -21.73 7.51 17.00
CA ILE A 91 -21.24 8.01 18.30
C ILE A 91 -20.69 6.87 19.16
N ILE A 92 -21.42 5.75 19.27
CA ILE A 92 -20.99 4.60 20.08
C ILE A 92 -19.64 4.06 19.56
N TYR A 93 -19.51 3.84 18.25
CA TYR A 93 -18.25 3.36 17.68
C TYR A 93 -17.12 4.39 17.78
N ALA A 94 -17.41 5.69 17.65
CA ALA A 94 -16.42 6.75 17.91
C ALA A 94 -15.90 6.71 19.36
N LEU A 95 -16.78 6.51 20.34
CA LEU A 95 -16.39 6.43 21.75
C LEU A 95 -15.56 5.18 22.07
N ILE A 96 -15.95 4.02 21.51
CA ILE A 96 -15.19 2.77 21.68
C ILE A 96 -13.78 2.92 21.09
N THR A 97 -13.67 3.46 19.87
CA THR A 97 -12.37 3.63 19.18
C THR A 97 -11.49 4.66 19.88
N LEU A 98 -12.07 5.74 20.41
CA LEU A 98 -11.36 6.70 21.26
C LEU A 98 -10.80 6.03 22.52
N ALA A 99 -11.63 5.25 23.23
CA ALA A 99 -11.21 4.53 24.44
C ALA A 99 -10.08 3.53 24.16
N SER A 100 -10.19 2.75 23.07
CA SER A 100 -9.14 1.82 22.64
C SER A 100 -7.83 2.53 22.31
N THR A 101 -7.89 3.66 21.60
CA THR A 101 -6.68 4.40 21.20
C THR A 101 -6.02 5.07 22.40
N ILE A 102 -6.79 5.61 23.35
CA ILE A 102 -6.27 6.15 24.61
C ILE A 102 -5.54 5.07 25.42
N PHE A 103 -6.10 3.85 25.48
CA PHE A 103 -5.44 2.73 26.16
C PHE A 103 -4.11 2.35 25.49
N VAL A 104 -4.06 2.36 24.15
CA VAL A 104 -2.84 2.06 23.39
C VAL A 104 -1.79 3.16 23.55
N ILE A 105 -2.18 4.45 23.48
CA ILE A 105 -1.24 5.58 23.63
C ILE A 105 -0.65 5.66 25.04
N LYS A 106 -1.43 5.29 26.07
CA LYS A 106 -0.98 5.34 27.46
C LYS A 106 -0.02 4.21 27.84
N ARG A 107 0.20 3.23 26.95
CA ARG A 107 1.06 2.07 27.16
C ARG A 107 2.36 2.20 26.39
#